data_AF-A0A2T2VJS8-F1
#
_entry.id   AF-A0A2T2VJS8-F1
#
_cell.length_a   1.000
_cell.length_b   1.000
_cell.length_c   1.000
_cell.angle_alpha   90.00
_cell.angle_beta   90.00
_cell.angle_gamma   90.00
#
_symmetry.space_group_name_H-M   'P 1'
#
loop_
_entity.id
_entity.type
_entity.pdbx_description
1 polymer ?
#
loop_
_entity_poly.entity_id
_entity_poly.type
_entity_poly.pdbx_seq_one_letter_code
_entity_poly.pdbx_strand_id
1 'polypeptide(L)'
;FTLLHELAHIWIGKSAGFDFRQLQPASDPIETFCDQVAAEFLVPEASFLKAWDELGAIKQLTKKFKVSPIVIARRALDLGKMNKADFFSFYNEHRAKAQRQKEARSGGDFYATSKNRLSLKFMAHVNHAIKENHLLYRDAYQLTNLKGDTYQKFVQEYLQ
;
A
#
# COMPACT_ATOMS: atom_id res chain seq x y z
N PHE A 1 -4.80 1.80 2.88
CA PHE A 1 -4.60 0.80 3.93
C PHE A 1 -3.19 0.90 4.46
N THR A 2 -2.16 0.49 3.70
CA THR A 2 -0.74 0.53 4.12
C THR A 2 -0.33 1.84 4.79
N LEU A 3 -0.56 3.00 4.19
CA LEU A 3 -0.19 4.29 4.82
C LEU A 3 -0.82 4.52 6.20
N LEU A 4 -2.08 4.11 6.38
CA LEU A 4 -2.76 4.25 7.68
C LEU A 4 -2.31 3.20 8.68
N HIS A 5 -1.97 2.00 8.21
CA HIS A 5 -1.35 0.95 9.00
C HIS A 5 0.03 1.41 9.52
N GLU A 6 0.88 1.94 8.64
CA GLU A 6 2.18 2.52 9.04
C GLU A 6 2.01 3.74 9.96
N LEU A 7 0.98 4.57 9.73
CA LEU A 7 0.66 5.69 10.62
C LEU A 7 0.25 5.20 12.03
N ALA A 8 -0.52 4.11 12.11
CA ALA A 8 -0.87 3.50 13.38
C ALA A 8 0.39 2.98 14.10
N HIS A 9 1.32 2.34 13.38
CA HIS A 9 2.63 1.95 13.92
C HIS A 9 3.38 3.14 14.51
N ILE A 10 3.39 4.29 13.82
CA ILE A 10 4.00 5.53 14.32
C ILE A 10 3.31 6.01 15.61
N TRP A 11 1.97 6.03 15.65
CA TRP A 11 1.22 6.52 16.81
C TRP A 11 1.39 5.68 18.07
N ILE A 12 1.55 4.36 17.91
CA ILE A 12 1.80 3.46 19.04
C ILE A 12 3.17 3.73 19.67
N GLY A 13 4.05 4.49 19.00
CA GLY A 13 5.41 4.77 19.47
C GLY A 13 6.28 3.52 19.46
N LYS A 14 5.76 2.40 18.95
CA LYS A 14 6.53 1.25 18.52
C LYS A 14 6.93 1.49 17.06
N SER A 15 7.85 2.44 16.85
CA SER A 15 8.91 2.12 15.88
C SER A 15 9.44 0.75 16.26
N ALA A 16 9.96 -0.04 15.33
CA ALA A 16 10.92 -1.08 15.68
C ALA A 16 12.11 -0.42 16.40
N GLY A 17 11.93 -0.05 17.67
CA GLY A 17 12.98 0.22 18.61
C GLY A 17 13.63 -1.13 18.75
N PHE A 18 14.80 -1.25 18.16
CA PHE A 18 15.74 -2.33 18.38
C PHE A 18 15.89 -2.56 19.89
N ASP A 19 15.04 -3.40 20.49
CA ASP A 19 15.35 -4.06 21.73
C ASP A 19 16.02 -5.39 21.37
N PHE A 20 17.35 -5.35 21.30
CA PHE A 20 18.22 -6.51 21.07
C PHE A 20 18.09 -7.61 22.16
N ARG A 21 17.15 -7.50 23.11
CA ARG A 21 17.14 -8.37 24.30
C ARG A 21 16.22 -9.57 24.23
N GLN A 22 15.24 -9.62 23.33
CA GLN A 22 14.28 -10.74 23.32
C GLN A 22 13.82 -11.16 21.93
N LEU A 23 14.76 -11.65 21.10
CA LEU A 23 14.53 -12.35 19.82
C LEU A 23 13.44 -13.44 19.91
N GLN A 24 12.17 -13.05 19.89
CA GLN A 24 11.01 -13.92 19.89
C GLN A 24 10.05 -13.44 18.79
N PRO A 25 9.77 -14.26 17.77
CA PRO A 25 8.76 -13.96 16.78
C PRO A 25 7.39 -14.34 17.37
N ALA A 26 6.80 -13.45 18.14
CA ALA A 26 5.41 -13.62 18.58
C ALA A 26 4.50 -13.05 17.50
N SER A 27 3.42 -13.75 17.14
CA SER A 27 2.34 -13.23 16.30
C SER A 27 1.91 -11.86 16.82
N ASP A 28 2.31 -10.79 16.14
CA ASP A 28 2.43 -9.49 16.79
C ASP A 28 1.05 -8.86 17.03
N PRO A 29 0.60 -8.70 18.29
CA PRO A 29 -0.65 -8.00 18.59
C PRO A 29 -0.67 -6.58 18.03
N ILE A 30 0.50 -5.97 17.81
CA ILE A 30 0.64 -4.65 17.21
C ILE A 30 0.18 -4.66 15.76
N GLU A 31 0.58 -5.65 14.97
CA GLU A 31 0.16 -5.78 13.57
C GLU A 31 -1.37 -5.90 13.45
N THR A 32 -1.97 -6.70 14.33
CA THR A 32 -3.43 -6.84 14.38
C THR A 32 -4.11 -5.52 14.76
N PHE A 33 -3.54 -4.78 15.71
CA PHE A 33 -4.07 -3.48 16.11
C PHE A 33 -3.92 -2.44 14.99
N CYS A 34 -2.77 -2.37 14.31
CA CYS A 34 -2.55 -1.47 13.17
C CYS A 34 -3.52 -1.77 12.03
N ASP A 35 -3.78 -3.05 11.76
CA ASP A 35 -4.80 -3.48 10.80
C ASP A 35 -6.21 -3.03 11.20
N GLN A 36 -6.58 -3.17 12.48
CA GLN A 36 -7.86 -2.71 13.01
C GLN A 36 -8.01 -1.19 12.89
N VAL A 37 -6.98 -0.42 13.24
CA VAL A 37 -7.00 1.06 13.11
C VAL A 37 -7.16 1.46 11.65
N ALA A 38 -6.40 0.86 10.73
CA ALA A 38 -6.50 1.15 9.30
C ALA A 38 -7.88 0.78 8.75
N ALA A 39 -8.46 -0.34 9.19
CA ALA A 39 -9.79 -0.80 8.78
C ALA A 39 -10.90 0.13 9.31
N GLU A 40 -10.85 0.52 10.59
CA GLU A 40 -11.82 1.43 11.21
C GLU A 40 -11.77 2.81 10.54
N PHE A 41 -10.56 3.34 10.31
CA PHE A 41 -10.40 4.65 9.68
C PHE A 41 -10.96 4.67 8.25
N LEU A 42 -10.66 3.64 7.46
CA LEU A 42 -11.07 3.59 6.06
C LEU A 42 -12.53 3.21 5.87
N VAL A 43 -13.03 2.31 6.72
CA VAL A 43 -14.35 1.70 6.60
C VAL A 43 -14.99 1.61 8.00
N PRO A 44 -15.44 2.75 8.56
CA PRO A 44 -15.96 2.80 9.94
C PRO A 44 -17.11 1.82 10.14
N GLU A 45 -17.13 1.11 11.28
CA GLU A 45 -18.09 0.02 11.52
C GLU A 45 -19.54 0.48 11.36
N ALA A 46 -19.93 1.56 12.04
CA ALA A 46 -21.29 2.08 12.00
C ALA A 46 -21.73 2.47 10.56
N SER A 47 -20.81 3.08 9.80
CA SER A 47 -21.08 3.46 8.41
C SER A 47 -21.15 2.24 7.49
N PHE A 48 -20.32 1.23 7.75
CA PHE A 48 -20.30 -0.01 7.01
C PHE A 48 -21.57 -0.80 7.21
N LEU A 49 -22.00 -1.04 8.46
CA LEU A 49 -23.19 -1.82 8.77
C LEU A 49 -24.43 -1.22 8.11
N LYS A 50 -24.62 0.10 8.22
CA LYS A 50 -25.70 0.81 7.54
C LYS A 50 -25.65 0.64 6.02
N ALA A 51 -24.48 0.86 5.41
CA ALA A 51 -24.34 0.76 3.96
C ALA A 51 -24.44 -0.69 3.46
N TRP A 52 -24.07 -1.67 4.28
CA TRP A 52 -24.16 -3.09 3.97
C TRP A 52 -25.63 -3.50 3.82
N ASP A 53 -26.48 -3.07 4.74
CA ASP A 53 -27.91 -3.39 4.70
C ASP A 53 -28.64 -2.63 3.57
N GLU A 54 -28.22 -1.40 3.26
CA GLU A 54 -28.81 -0.59 2.17
C GLU A 54 -28.40 -1.05 0.75
N LEU A 55 -27.13 -1.39 0.55
CA LEU A 55 -26.56 -1.59 -0.79
C LEU A 55 -26.29 -3.08 -1.10
N GLY A 56 -25.99 -3.89 -0.09
CA GLY A 56 -25.72 -5.34 -0.17
C GLY A 56 -24.53 -5.80 -1.02
N ALA A 57 -24.03 -4.95 -1.92
CA ALA A 57 -23.05 -5.30 -2.94
C ALA A 57 -21.68 -4.68 -2.67
N ILE A 58 -20.65 -5.52 -2.55
CA ILE A 58 -19.24 -5.14 -2.34
C ILE A 58 -18.78 -4.06 -3.34
N LYS A 59 -19.21 -4.14 -4.60
CA LYS A 59 -18.87 -3.16 -5.65
C LYS A 59 -19.39 -1.75 -5.34
N GLN A 60 -20.57 -1.64 -4.72
CA GLN A 60 -21.14 -0.35 -4.35
C GLN A 60 -20.44 0.22 -3.11
N LEU A 61 -20.15 -0.64 -2.12
CA LEU A 61 -19.38 -0.27 -0.94
C LEU A 61 -17.97 0.21 -1.29
N THR A 62 -17.30 -0.44 -2.25
CA THR A 62 -16.00 -0.02 -2.81
C THR A 62 -16.08 1.42 -3.33
N LYS A 63 -17.17 1.79 -4.02
CA LYS A 63 -17.38 3.15 -4.52
C LYS A 63 -17.69 4.17 -3.43
N LYS A 64 -18.37 3.76 -2.36
CA LYS A 64 -18.73 4.59 -1.21
C LYS A 64 -17.49 4.93 -0.37
N PHE A 65 -16.75 3.90 0.05
CA PHE A 65 -15.59 4.04 0.93
C PHE A 65 -14.27 4.34 0.20
N LYS A 66 -14.26 4.30 -1.14
CA LYS A 66 -13.06 4.58 -1.96
C LYS A 66 -11.87 3.68 -1.65
N VAL A 67 -12.14 2.44 -1.26
CA VAL A 67 -11.13 1.40 -1.00
C VAL A 67 -11.26 0.27 -2.01
N SER A 68 -10.30 -0.66 -2.02
CA SER A 68 -10.36 -1.81 -2.92
C SER A 68 -11.45 -2.82 -2.50
N PRO A 69 -11.95 -3.66 -3.42
CA PRO A 69 -12.94 -4.68 -3.09
C PRO A 69 -12.46 -5.67 -2.03
N ILE A 70 -11.15 -5.97 -1.99
CA ILE A 70 -10.55 -6.84 -0.97
C ILE A 70 -10.65 -6.20 0.43
N VAL A 71 -10.47 -4.87 0.55
CA VAL A 71 -10.60 -4.18 1.85
C VAL A 71 -12.05 -4.26 2.35
N ILE A 72 -13.03 -4.09 1.47
CA ILE A 72 -14.45 -4.27 1.83
C ILE A 72 -14.74 -5.71 2.26
N ALA A 73 -14.27 -6.71 1.49
CA ALA A 73 -14.48 -8.12 1.82
C ALA A 73 -13.81 -8.49 3.14
N ARG A 74 -12.61 -7.97 3.41
CA ARG A 74 -11.92 -8.18 4.69
C ARG A 74 -12.69 -7.56 5.84
N ARG A 75 -13.18 -6.32 5.68
CA ARG A 75 -14.02 -5.67 6.69
C ARG A 75 -15.31 -6.43 6.97
N ALA A 76 -15.94 -6.99 5.92
CA ALA A 76 -17.11 -7.85 6.06
C ALA A 76 -16.79 -9.12 6.88
N LEU A 77 -15.63 -9.71 6.69
CA LEU A 77 -15.15 -10.84 7.49
C LEU A 77 -14.92 -10.44 8.95
N ASP A 78 -14.22 -9.32 9.19
CA ASP A 78 -13.90 -8.85 10.53
C ASP A 78 -15.18 -8.52 11.35
N LEU A 79 -16.24 -8.03 10.69
CA LEU A 79 -17.54 -7.70 11.29
C LEU A 79 -18.58 -8.84 11.21
N GLY A 80 -18.17 -10.05 10.80
CA GLY A 80 -19.05 -11.23 10.74
C GLY A 80 -20.16 -11.18 9.69
N LYS A 81 -20.12 -10.24 8.74
CA LYS A 81 -21.04 -10.18 7.59
C LYS A 81 -20.68 -11.16 6.47
N MET A 82 -19.46 -11.70 6.51
CA MET A 82 -18.94 -12.69 5.58
C MET A 82 -18.20 -13.77 6.38
N ASN A 83 -18.41 -15.03 6.05
CA ASN A 83 -17.64 -16.12 6.67
C ASN A 83 -16.27 -16.29 5.99
N LYS A 84 -15.38 -17.07 6.60
CA LYS A 84 -14.02 -17.29 6.06
C LYS A 84 -14.03 -17.94 4.68
N ALA A 85 -14.93 -18.90 4.42
CA ALA A 85 -14.99 -19.61 3.14
C ALA A 85 -15.37 -18.66 2.00
N ASP A 86 -16.39 -17.83 2.21
CA ASP A 86 -16.84 -16.81 1.25
C ASP A 86 -15.73 -15.77 0.99
N PHE A 87 -15.04 -15.35 2.05
CA PHE A 87 -13.91 -14.43 1.92
C PHE A 87 -12.79 -15.02 1.06
N PHE A 88 -12.35 -16.25 1.32
CA PHE A 88 -11.29 -16.88 0.54
C PHE A 88 -11.70 -17.13 -0.91
N SER A 89 -12.96 -17.53 -1.14
CA SER A 89 -13.53 -17.65 -2.48
C SER A 89 -13.45 -16.32 -3.25
N PHE A 90 -13.95 -15.25 -2.64
CA PHE A 90 -13.91 -13.90 -3.21
C PHE A 90 -12.47 -13.43 -3.47
N TYR A 91 -11.57 -13.64 -2.50
CA TYR A 91 -10.17 -13.23 -2.60
C TYR A 91 -9.47 -13.94 -3.77
N ASN A 92 -9.66 -15.25 -3.91
CA ASN A 92 -9.07 -16.04 -4.97
C ASN A 92 -9.59 -15.64 -6.34
N GLU A 93 -10.91 -15.42 -6.47
CA GLU A 93 -11.51 -14.93 -7.71
C GLU A 93 -10.95 -13.55 -8.10
N HIS A 94 -10.89 -12.63 -7.14
CA HIS A 94 -10.37 -11.28 -7.36
C HIS A 94 -8.89 -11.31 -7.78
N ARG A 95 -8.08 -12.18 -7.14
CA ARG A 95 -6.67 -12.39 -7.50
C ARG A 95 -6.52 -12.95 -8.91
N ALA A 96 -7.29 -13.99 -9.26
CA ALA A 96 -7.27 -14.60 -10.58
C ALA A 96 -7.70 -13.63 -11.68
N LYS A 97 -8.69 -12.76 -11.40
CA LYS A 97 -9.09 -11.69 -12.32
C LYS A 97 -7.98 -10.66 -12.53
N ALA A 98 -7.32 -10.22 -11.45
CA ALA A 98 -6.21 -9.29 -11.55
C ALA A 98 -5.03 -9.87 -12.33
N GLN A 99 -4.75 -11.18 -12.17
CA GLN A 99 -3.71 -11.87 -12.91
C GLN A 99 -4.03 -11.94 -14.42
N ARG A 100 -5.24 -12.37 -14.78
CA ARG A 100 -5.69 -12.38 -16.19
C ARG A 100 -5.61 -10.99 -16.84
N GLN A 101 -5.93 -9.93 -16.10
CA GLN A 101 -5.79 -8.55 -16.60
C GLN A 101 -4.34 -8.11 -16.80
N LYS A 102 -3.40 -8.62 -16.00
CA LYS A 102 -1.97 -8.37 -16.20
C LYS A 102 -1.45 -9.11 -17.44
N GLU A 103 -1.83 -10.38 -17.60
CA GLU A 103 -1.41 -11.20 -18.75
C GLU A 103 -1.97 -10.67 -20.08
N ALA A 104 -3.19 -10.10 -20.08
CA ALA A 104 -3.79 -9.48 -21.26
C ALA A 104 -3.17 -8.13 -21.63
N ARG A 105 -2.40 -7.49 -20.73
CA ARG A 105 -1.74 -6.20 -20.99
C ARG A 105 -0.33 -6.46 -21.53
N SER A 106 -0.15 -6.23 -22.82
CA SER A 106 1.16 -6.16 -23.47
C SER A 106 1.92 -4.91 -23.01
N GLY A 107 3.06 -5.10 -22.35
CA GLY A 107 4.12 -4.10 -22.14
C GLY A 107 3.77 -2.85 -21.32
N GLY A 108 4.73 -2.36 -20.55
CA GLY A 108 4.67 -1.02 -19.94
C GLY A 108 5.96 -0.26 -20.24
N ASP A 109 5.85 1.04 -20.49
CA ASP A 109 7.04 1.90 -20.52
C ASP A 109 7.54 2.09 -19.08
N PHE A 110 8.72 1.53 -18.81
CA PHE A 110 9.37 1.57 -17.51
C PHE A 110 9.61 3.01 -17.03
N TYR A 111 10.04 3.91 -17.92
CA TYR A 111 10.37 5.29 -17.56
C TYR A 111 9.10 6.12 -17.35
N ALA A 112 8.09 5.94 -18.20
CA ALA A 112 6.77 6.56 -17.98
C ALA A 112 6.14 6.10 -16.66
N THR A 113 6.27 4.81 -16.33
CA THR A 113 5.78 4.26 -15.06
C THR A 113 6.58 4.81 -13.87
N SER A 114 7.90 4.88 -14.00
CA SER A 114 8.80 5.42 -12.96
C SER A 114 8.53 6.90 -12.70
N LYS A 115 8.21 7.68 -13.74
CA LYS A 115 7.85 9.10 -13.62
C LYS A 115 6.60 9.31 -12.79
N ASN A 116 5.57 8.51 -13.02
CA ASN A 116 4.34 8.55 -12.23
C ASN A 116 4.57 8.08 -10.79
N ARG A 117 5.41 7.06 -10.58
CA ARG A 117 5.70 6.50 -9.26
C ARG A 117 6.51 7.44 -8.37
N LEU A 118 7.50 8.12 -8.94
CA LEU A 118 8.47 8.92 -8.17
C LEU A 118 8.13 10.40 -8.14
N SER A 119 7.34 10.91 -9.09
CA SER A 119 7.14 12.35 -9.33
C SER A 119 8.42 13.09 -9.73
N LEU A 120 8.29 14.11 -10.58
CA LEU A 120 9.44 14.92 -10.99
C LEU A 120 9.99 15.78 -9.83
N LYS A 121 9.13 16.26 -8.93
CA LYS A 121 9.54 17.11 -7.80
C LYS A 121 10.44 16.36 -6.82
N PHE A 122 10.01 15.18 -6.38
CA PHE A 122 10.83 14.35 -5.49
C PHE A 122 12.15 13.97 -6.15
N MET A 123 12.13 13.55 -7.42
CA MET A 123 13.36 13.23 -8.15
C MET A 123 14.29 14.45 -8.28
N ALA A 124 13.76 15.65 -8.50
CA ALA A 124 14.56 16.87 -8.52
C ALA A 124 15.22 17.15 -7.17
N HIS A 125 14.49 16.99 -6.05
CA HIS A 125 15.05 17.14 -4.71
C HIS A 125 16.13 16.10 -4.40
N VAL A 126 15.90 14.83 -4.73
CA VAL A 126 16.89 13.75 -4.57
C VAL A 126 18.14 14.06 -5.38
N ASN A 127 17.98 14.47 -6.64
CA ASN A 127 19.11 14.79 -7.52
C ASN A 127 19.90 16.01 -7.04
N HIS A 128 19.22 17.04 -6.51
CA HIS A 128 19.85 18.21 -5.93
C HIS A 128 20.66 17.82 -4.68
N ALA A 129 20.08 17.03 -3.77
CA ALA A 129 20.76 16.56 -2.57
C ALA A 129 22.02 15.73 -2.88
N ILE A 130 22.03 14.95 -3.96
CA ILE A 130 23.24 14.26 -4.43
C ILE A 130 24.29 15.27 -4.90
N LYS A 131 23.89 16.24 -5.73
CA LYS A 131 24.82 17.25 -6.28
C LYS A 131 25.45 18.13 -5.20
N GLU A 132 24.73 18.37 -4.11
CA GLU A 132 25.21 19.11 -2.94
C GLU A 132 25.98 18.23 -1.93
N ASN A 133 26.19 16.95 -2.22
CA ASN A 133 26.80 15.96 -1.30
C ASN A 133 26.05 15.77 0.03
N HIS A 134 24.76 16.13 0.09
CA HIS A 134 23.88 15.85 1.23
C HIS A 134 23.33 14.41 1.22
N LEU A 135 23.42 13.70 0.08
CA LEU A 135 22.91 12.34 -0.08
C LEU A 135 23.85 11.50 -0.97
N LEU A 136 24.19 10.28 -0.53
CA LEU A 136 24.98 9.36 -1.34
C LEU A 136 24.13 8.73 -2.46
N TYR A 137 24.75 8.41 -3.59
CA TYR A 137 24.09 7.70 -4.71
C TYR A 137 23.44 6.40 -4.26
N ARG A 138 24.07 5.64 -3.36
CA ARG A 138 23.52 4.39 -2.84
C ARG A 138 22.16 4.60 -2.15
N ASP A 139 22.05 5.65 -1.35
CA ASP A 139 20.83 5.96 -0.60
C ASP A 139 19.76 6.53 -1.54
N ALA A 140 20.16 7.38 -2.49
CA ALA A 140 19.27 7.83 -3.55
C ALA A 140 18.69 6.66 -4.38
N TYR A 141 19.50 5.65 -4.67
CA TYR A 141 19.03 4.45 -5.39
C TYR A 141 18.05 3.63 -4.55
N GLN A 142 18.22 3.57 -3.23
CA GLN A 142 17.24 2.94 -2.34
C GLN A 142 15.94 3.74 -2.31
N LEU A 143 16.02 5.06 -2.17
CA LEU A 143 14.86 5.96 -2.10
C LEU A 143 14.04 5.96 -3.40
N THR A 144 14.69 5.88 -4.55
CA THR A 144 14.03 5.95 -5.86
C THR A 144 13.76 4.57 -6.46
N ASN A 145 14.46 3.54 -5.97
CA ASN A 145 14.53 2.23 -6.59
C ASN A 145 14.96 2.28 -8.07
N LEU A 146 15.73 3.31 -8.46
CA LEU A 146 16.40 3.42 -9.76
C LEU A 146 17.90 3.27 -9.51
N LYS A 147 18.59 2.43 -10.28
CA LYS A 147 20.00 2.09 -10.04
C LYS A 147 20.86 2.44 -11.25
N GLY A 148 22.07 2.92 -10.98
CA GLY A 148 23.11 3.16 -12.00
C GLY A 148 22.57 3.95 -13.20
N ASP A 149 22.77 3.39 -14.39
CA ASP A 149 22.38 4.00 -15.67
C ASP A 149 20.89 4.31 -15.76
N THR A 150 20.04 3.53 -15.09
CA THR A 150 18.59 3.77 -15.09
C THR A 150 18.23 5.06 -14.36
N TYR A 151 18.92 5.34 -13.24
CA TYR A 151 18.77 6.61 -12.53
C TYR A 151 19.27 7.77 -13.39
N GLN A 152 20.47 7.63 -13.97
CA GLN A 152 21.07 8.69 -14.79
C GLN A 152 20.22 9.03 -16.01
N LYS A 153 19.76 8.00 -16.74
CA LYS A 153 18.87 8.18 -17.89
C LYS A 153 17.57 8.86 -17.50
N PHE A 154 16.96 8.49 -16.36
CA PHE A 154 15.75 9.15 -15.87
C PHE A 154 16.00 10.65 -15.59
N VAL A 155 17.09 10.98 -14.91
CA VAL A 155 17.46 12.37 -14.62
C VAL A 155 17.67 13.16 -15.92
N GLN A 156 18.40 12.58 -16.87
CA GLN A 156 18.73 13.24 -18.13
C GLN A 156 17.51 13.45 -19.03
N GLU A 157 16.56 12.52 -19.07
CA GLU A 157 15.39 12.60 -19.94
C GLU A 157 14.25 13.44 -19.34
N TYR A 158 14.15 13.54 -18.01
CA TYR A 158 12.95 14.08 -17.35
C TYR A 158 13.18 15.22 -16.37
N LEU A 159 14.42 15.54 -15.99
CA LEU A 159 14.75 16.59 -14.99
C LEU A 159 15.65 17.71 -15.53
N GLN A 160 15.73 17.87 -16.86
CA GLN A 160 16.38 19.04 -17.48
C GLN A 160 15.55 20.29 -17.29
#